data_AF-A0A6I5RD70-F1
#
_entry.id   AF-A0A6I5RD70-F1
#
_cell.length_a   1.000
_cell.length_b   1.000
_cell.length_c   1.000
_cell.angle_alpha   90.00
_cell.angle_beta   90.00
_cell.angle_gamma   90.00
#
_symmetry.space_group_name_H-M   'P 1'
#
loop_
_entity.id
_entity.type
_entity.pdbx_description
1 polymer ?
#
loop_
_entity_poly.entity_id
_entity_poly.type
_entity_poly.pdbx_seq_one_letter_code
_entity_poly.pdbx_strand_id
1 'polypeptide(L)' 'MATEVIRCPPCQGENVVKHGQSKDGKQRYKCRNSNFCVSSGFGQA' A
#
# COMPACT_ATOMS: atom_id res chain seq x y z
N MET A 1 1.92 -21.16 6.03
CA MET A 1 1.92 -19.74 6.44
C MET A 1 2.19 -18.90 5.20
N ALA A 2 1.16 -18.37 4.56
CA ALA A 2 1.32 -17.48 3.41
C ALA A 2 1.32 -16.05 3.92
N THR A 3 2.50 -15.41 3.96
CA THR A 3 2.58 -13.96 4.18
C THR A 3 2.22 -13.31 2.85
N GLU A 4 0.97 -12.88 2.70
CA GLU A 4 0.56 -12.14 1.51
C GLU A 4 1.39 -10.86 1.42
N VAL A 5 2.34 -10.85 0.49
CA VAL A 5 3.22 -9.70 0.28
C VAL A 5 2.38 -8.60 -0.33
N ILE A 6 2.13 -7.56 0.44
CA ILE A 6 1.44 -6.37 -0.05
C ILE A 6 2.36 -5.74 -1.09
N ARG A 7 1.89 -5.68 -2.33
CA ARG A 7 2.58 -5.01 -3.44
C ARG A 7 1.71 -3.86 -3.90
N CYS A 8 2.34 -2.77 -4.32
CA CYS A 8 1.62 -1.64 -4.89
C CYS A 8 1.12 -2.02 -6.29
N PRO A 9 -0.18 -2.10 -6.59
CA PRO A 9 -0.65 -2.54 -7.91
C PRO A 9 -0.19 -1.70 -9.11
N PRO A 10 -0.03 -0.36 -9.04
CA PRO A 10 0.40 0.43 -10.19
C PRO A 10 1.87 0.21 -10.58
N CYS A 11 2.75 -0.11 -9.63
CA CYS A 11 4.17 -0.37 -9.95
C CYS A 11 4.60 -1.81 -9.65
N GLN A 12 3.70 -2.64 -9.13
CA GLN A 12 3.93 -3.97 -8.53
C GLN A 12 5.08 -4.01 -7.50
N GLY A 13 5.49 -2.84 -7.01
CA GLY A 13 6.63 -2.71 -6.12
C GLY A 13 6.31 -3.15 -4.71
N GLU A 14 7.29 -3.80 -4.09
CA GLU A 14 7.27 -4.20 -2.68
C GLU A 14 7.63 -3.03 -1.75
N ASN A 15 7.97 -1.87 -2.31
CA ASN A 15 8.29 -0.67 -1.56
C ASN A 15 7.02 0.06 -1.07
N VAL A 16 6.20 -0.65 -0.31
CA VAL A 16 4.98 -0.16 0.35
C VAL A 16 5.23 -0.04 1.85
N VAL A 17 4.93 1.15 2.37
CA VAL A 17 5.11 1.49 3.78
C VAL A 17 3.76 1.68 4.47
N LYS A 18 3.69 1.36 5.75
CA LYS A 18 2.48 1.57 6.57
C LYS A 18 2.20 3.08 6.69
N HIS A 19 1.05 3.52 6.22
CA HIS A 19 0.61 4.91 6.25
C HIS A 19 -0.61 5.05 7.18
N GLY A 20 -0.36 4.92 8.49
CA GLY A 20 -1.43 4.99 9.49
C GLY A 20 -2.47 3.86 9.36
N GLN A 21 -3.50 3.93 10.20
CA GLN A 21 -4.63 3.01 10.18
C GLN A 21 -5.92 3.79 9.88
N SER A 22 -6.84 3.18 9.15
CA SER A 22 -8.20 3.70 8.97
C SER A 22 -8.92 3.76 10.31
N LYS A 23 -9.98 4.58 10.40
CA LYS A 23 -10.85 4.63 11.60
C LYS A 23 -11.46 3.26 11.96
N ASP A 24 -11.56 2.37 10.98
CA ASP A 24 -12.03 0.98 11.11
C ASP A 24 -10.94 0.00 11.61
N GLY A 25 -9.74 0.47 11.94
CA GLY A 25 -8.61 -0.37 12.39
C GLY A 25 -7.84 -1.04 11.24
N LYS A 26 -8.23 -0.80 9.99
CA LYS A 26 -7.53 -1.35 8.81
C LYS A 26 -6.22 -0.65 8.56
N GLN A 27 -5.13 -1.42 8.47
CA GLN A 27 -3.81 -0.88 8.16
C GLN A 27 -3.77 -0.31 6.74
N ARG A 28 -3.48 0.98 6.61
CA ARG A 28 -3.27 1.61 5.31
C ARG A 28 -1.81 1.45 4.92
N TYR A 29 -1.59 1.23 3.63
CA TYR A 29 -0.27 1.13 3.03
C TYR A 29 -0.15 2.17 1.92
N LYS A 30 1.01 2.79 1.80
CA LYS A 30 1.33 3.76 0.75
C LYS A 30 2.59 3.30 0.04
N CYS A 31 2.58 3.35 -1.28
CA CYS A 31 3.80 3.11 -2.04
C CYS A 31 4.78 4.26 -1.84
N ARG A 32 6.03 3.94 -1.54
CA ARG A 32 7.12 4.90 -1.42
C ARG A 32 7.59 5.41 -2.80
N ASN A 33 7.33 4.64 -3.87
CA ASN A 33 7.63 5.05 -5.24
C ASN A 33 6.56 6.01 -5.78
N SER A 34 6.61 7.27 -5.33
CA SER A 34 5.68 8.32 -5.75
C SER A 34 5.92 8.82 -7.17
N ASN A 35 7.05 8.47 -7.80
CA ASN A 35 7.40 8.94 -9.15
C ASN A 35 6.50 8.30 -10.22
N PHE A 36 6.16 7.02 -10.04
CA PHE A 36 5.22 6.29 -10.91
C PHE A 36 3.83 6.14 -10.28
N CYS A 37 3.71 6.18 -8.95
CA CYS A 37 2.44 5.97 -8.25
C CYS A 37 1.75 7.29 -7.88
N VAL A 38 1.53 8.16 -8.87
CA VAL A 38 1.02 9.53 -8.65
C VAL A 38 -0.48 9.63 -8.32
N SER A 39 -1.26 8.54 -8.45
CA SER A 39 -2.73 8.67 -8.34
C SER A 39 -3.49 7.53 -7.67
N SER A 40 -2.81 6.55 -7.08
CA SER A 40 -3.51 5.39 -6.50
C SER A 40 -3.30 5.34 -4.99
N GLY A 41 -4.13 6.06 -4.25
CA GLY A 41 -4.34 5.80 -2.83
C GLY A 41 -4.91 4.40 -2.67
N PHE A 42 -4.03 3.41 -2.50
CA PHE A 42 -4.43 2.03 -2.22
C PHE A 42 -4.95 1.95 -0.78
N GLY A 43 -6.23 2.27 -0.60
CA GLY A 43 -7.01 1.80 0.54
C GLY A 43 -7.30 0.32 0.33
N GLN A 44 -6.54 -0.57 0.97
CA GLN A 44 -6.99 -1.95 1.11
C GLN A 44 -8.14 -1.98 2.12
N ALA A 45 -9.25 -2.55 1.65
CA ALA A 45 -10.47 -2.81 2.41
C ALA A 45 -10.28 -3.95 3.40
#